data_AF-A0A3C1W7Y1-F1
#
_entry.id   AF-A0A3C1W7Y1-F1
#
_cell.length_a   1.000
_cell.length_b   1.000
_cell.length_c   1.000
_cell.angle_alpha   90.00
_cell.angle_beta   90.00
_cell.angle_gamma   90.00
#
_symmetry.space_group_name_H-M   'P 1'
#
loop_
_entity.id
_entity.type
_entity.pdbx_description
1 polymer ?
#
loop_
_entity_poly.entity_id
_entity_poly.type
_entity_poly.pdbx_seq_one_letter_code
_entity_poly.pdbx_strand_id
1 'polypeptide(L)'
;MSYDLVVIGGGPGGYVAAIRAGQLGKKVACVEVERAGGTCLNWGCIPTKALLKNAHLFHTLKHQAKEFGITFDNLSYDWGAVIGRSRNVSDRLAGGVEFLFKKNKVDYVKGYGSVVDSTHVEVKARDGS
;
A
#
# COMPACT_ATOMS: atom_id res chain seq x y z
N MET A 1 13.49 21.56 -9.38
CA MET A 1 12.45 22.13 -8.49
C MET A 1 13.01 22.17 -7.07
N SER A 2 12.59 23.11 -6.23
CA SER A 2 12.99 23.17 -4.81
C SER A 2 11.84 22.73 -3.90
N TYR A 3 12.19 21.99 -2.84
CA TYR A 3 11.31 21.40 -1.83
C TYR A 3 11.92 21.59 -0.43
N ASP A 4 11.08 21.70 0.59
CA ASP A 4 11.54 21.68 1.99
C ASP A 4 11.92 20.26 2.44
N LEU A 5 11.28 19.24 1.85
CA LEU A 5 11.53 17.83 2.13
C LEU A 5 11.31 16.99 0.87
N VAL A 6 12.28 16.12 0.57
CA VAL A 6 12.13 15.04 -0.41
C VAL A 6 12.17 13.71 0.34
N VAL A 7 11.12 12.90 0.16
CA VAL A 7 11.04 11.54 0.71
C VAL A 7 11.27 10.56 -0.43
N ILE A 8 12.25 9.67 -0.30
CA ILE A 8 12.51 8.58 -1.25
C ILE A 8 11.93 7.29 -0.68
N GLY A 9 10.93 6.74 -1.36
CA GLY A 9 10.14 5.59 -0.95
C GLY A 9 8.76 5.98 -0.42
N GLY A 10 7.72 5.38 -0.99
CA GLY A 10 6.31 5.56 -0.65
C GLY A 10 5.76 4.47 0.29
N GLY A 11 6.61 3.77 1.03
CA GLY A 11 6.21 2.81 2.08
C GLY A 11 5.67 3.48 3.35
N PRO A 12 5.26 2.73 4.39
CA PRO A 12 4.67 3.27 5.61
C PRO A 12 5.48 4.37 6.29
N GLY A 13 6.81 4.23 6.37
CA GLY A 13 7.65 5.31 6.88
C GLY A 13 7.61 6.56 5.99
N GLY A 14 7.74 6.36 4.68
CA GLY A 14 7.84 7.46 3.71
C GLY A 14 6.53 8.21 3.51
N TYR A 15 5.44 7.53 3.17
CA TYR A 15 4.17 8.22 2.92
C TYR A 15 3.64 8.92 4.17
N VAL A 16 3.84 8.35 5.37
CA VAL A 16 3.44 8.99 6.63
C VAL A 16 4.29 10.25 6.89
N ALA A 17 5.61 10.16 6.69
CA ALA A 17 6.50 11.31 6.84
C ALA A 17 6.14 12.43 5.86
N ALA A 18 5.90 12.09 4.59
CA ALA A 18 5.55 13.06 3.56
C ALA A 18 4.20 13.74 3.86
N ILE A 19 3.17 12.97 4.23
CA ILE A 19 1.87 13.49 4.64
C ILE A 19 2.02 14.42 5.84
N ARG A 20 2.80 14.00 6.86
CA ARG A 20 2.99 14.80 8.07
C ARG A 20 3.70 16.12 7.76
N ALA A 21 4.71 16.11 6.91
CA ALA A 21 5.40 17.32 6.50
C ALA A 21 4.46 18.26 5.71
N GLY A 22 3.59 17.72 4.84
CA GLY A 22 2.55 18.50 4.16
C GLY A 22 1.54 19.15 5.14
N GLN A 23 1.13 18.41 6.17
CA GLN A 23 0.28 18.96 7.25
C GLN A 23 0.95 20.10 8.03
N LEU A 24 2.28 20.07 8.14
CA LEU A 24 3.08 21.13 8.78
C LEU A 24 3.38 22.30 7.83
N GLY A 25 2.73 22.35 6.66
CA GLY A 25 2.84 23.46 5.70
C GLY A 25 4.12 23.44 4.86
N LYS A 26 4.87 22.34 4.85
CA LYS A 26 6.08 22.19 4.04
C LYS A 26 5.74 21.85 2.59
N LYS A 27 6.58 22.31 1.66
CA LYS A 27 6.55 21.86 0.27
C LYS A 27 7.29 20.53 0.16
N VAL A 28 6.56 19.45 -0.14
CA VAL A 28 7.09 18.08 -0.03
C VAL A 28 6.96 17.34 -1.36
N ALA A 29 8.00 16.60 -1.73
CA ALA A 29 7.93 15.56 -2.75
C ALA A 29 8.07 14.18 -2.12
N CYS A 30 7.28 13.21 -2.57
CA CYS A 30 7.46 11.79 -2.27
C CYS A 30 7.72 11.04 -3.58
N VAL A 31 8.91 10.46 -3.70
CA VAL A 31 9.36 9.69 -4.87
C VAL A 31 9.15 8.21 -4.61
N GLU A 32 8.40 7.51 -5.46
CA GLU A 32 8.16 6.06 -5.35
C GLU A 32 8.25 5.42 -6.73
N VAL A 33 8.97 4.31 -6.84
CA VAL A 33 9.16 3.61 -8.11
C VAL A 33 7.90 2.87 -8.55
N GLU A 34 7.16 2.34 -7.59
CA GLU A 34 6.03 1.45 -7.83
C GLU A 34 4.70 2.11 -7.45
N ARG A 35 4.09 1.66 -6.35
CA ARG A 35 2.78 2.09 -5.90
C ARG A 35 2.88 2.64 -4.49
N ALA A 36 2.07 3.66 -4.21
CA ALA A 36 1.95 4.21 -2.87
C ALA A 36 1.58 3.11 -1.86
N GLY A 37 2.19 3.16 -0.69
CA GLY A 37 2.04 2.15 0.37
C GLY A 37 3.21 1.17 0.49
N GLY A 38 4.08 1.07 -0.52
CA GLY A 38 5.29 0.24 -0.52
C GLY A 38 5.04 -1.23 -0.16
N THR A 39 6.04 -1.90 0.40
CA THR A 39 5.99 -3.35 0.68
C THR A 39 4.82 -3.73 1.59
N CYS A 40 4.65 -3.06 2.74
CA CYS A 40 3.64 -3.48 3.72
C CYS A 40 2.22 -3.44 3.15
N LEU A 41 1.90 -2.46 2.31
CA LEU A 41 0.58 -2.32 1.72
C LEU A 41 0.39 -3.19 0.47
N ASN A 42 1.37 -3.23 -0.43
CA ASN A 42 1.19 -3.86 -1.75
C ASN A 42 1.57 -5.36 -1.76
N TRP A 43 2.56 -5.75 -0.96
CA TRP A 43 3.24 -7.04 -1.10
C TRP A 43 3.45 -7.82 0.22
N GLY A 44 3.15 -7.21 1.35
CA GLY A 44 3.43 -7.77 2.67
C GLY A 44 2.19 -7.81 3.56
N CYS A 45 2.18 -6.96 4.58
CA CYS A 45 1.19 -6.96 5.65
C CYS A 45 -0.25 -7.11 5.16
N ILE A 46 -0.72 -6.19 4.31
CA ILE A 46 -2.12 -6.11 3.90
C ILE A 46 -2.57 -7.35 3.11
N PRO A 47 -1.91 -7.76 2.02
CA PRO A 47 -2.34 -8.94 1.29
C PRO A 47 -2.25 -10.22 2.12
N THR A 48 -1.19 -10.39 2.93
CA THR A 48 -1.07 -11.56 3.81
C THR A 48 -2.22 -11.63 4.81
N LYS A 49 -2.60 -10.51 5.45
CA LYS A 49 -3.70 -10.52 6.43
C LYS A 49 -5.06 -10.71 5.77
N ALA A 50 -5.26 -10.25 4.54
CA ALA A 50 -6.47 -10.53 3.76
C ALA A 50 -6.64 -12.03 3.47
N LEU A 51 -5.55 -12.70 3.08
CA LEU A 51 -5.51 -14.15 2.84
C LEU A 51 -5.68 -14.96 4.13
N LEU A 52 -4.99 -14.58 5.21
CA LEU A 52 -5.13 -15.23 6.52
C LEU A 52 -6.58 -15.17 7.03
N LYS A 53 -7.30 -14.07 6.80
CA LYS A 53 -8.71 -13.98 7.18
C LYS A 53 -9.58 -14.98 6.40
N ASN A 54 -9.33 -15.18 5.11
CA ASN A 54 -10.04 -16.18 4.31
C ASN A 54 -9.74 -17.59 4.81
N ALA A 55 -8.45 -17.91 5.05
CA ALA A 55 -8.03 -19.21 5.55
C ALA A 55 -8.63 -19.51 6.94
N HIS A 56 -8.63 -18.52 7.83
CA HIS A 56 -9.23 -18.65 9.15
C HIS A 56 -10.74 -18.87 9.07
N LEU A 57 -11.46 -18.12 8.22
CA LEU A 57 -12.89 -18.33 8.01
C LEU A 57 -13.19 -19.75 7.49
N PHE A 58 -12.44 -20.21 6.49
CA PHE A 58 -12.60 -21.55 5.95
C PHE A 58 -12.32 -22.62 7.00
N HIS A 59 -11.26 -22.46 7.80
CA HIS A 59 -10.92 -23.35 8.90
C HIS A 59 -12.05 -23.40 9.95
N THR A 60 -12.55 -22.24 10.39
CA THR A 60 -13.68 -22.17 11.34
C THR A 60 -14.91 -22.87 10.78
N LEU A 61 -15.29 -22.61 9.52
CA LEU A 61 -16.44 -23.29 8.91
C LEU A 61 -16.21 -24.80 8.85
N LYS A 62 -15.04 -25.25 8.41
CA LYS A 62 -14.73 -26.67 8.25
C LYS A 62 -14.75 -27.45 9.58
N HIS A 63 -14.32 -26.83 10.67
CA HIS A 63 -14.09 -27.55 11.93
C HIS A 63 -15.09 -27.21 13.04
N GLN A 64 -15.69 -26.02 13.02
CA GLN A 64 -16.49 -25.49 14.13
C GLN A 64 -17.90 -25.04 13.72
N ALA A 65 -18.30 -25.19 12.45
CA ALA A 65 -19.61 -24.69 11.99
C ALA A 65 -20.81 -25.15 12.83
N LYS A 66 -20.81 -26.39 13.31
CA LYS A 66 -21.89 -26.94 14.14
C LYS A 66 -22.04 -26.21 15.48
N GLU A 67 -20.95 -25.71 16.07
CA GLU A 67 -20.98 -24.93 17.31
C GLU A 67 -21.73 -23.60 17.12
N PHE A 68 -21.71 -23.07 15.89
CA PHE A 68 -22.46 -21.88 15.48
C PHE A 68 -23.84 -22.20 14.89
N GLY A 69 -24.29 -23.46 14.92
CA GLY A 69 -25.54 -23.87 14.30
C GLY A 69 -25.55 -23.82 12.77
N ILE A 70 -24.37 -23.81 12.13
CA ILE A 70 -24.22 -23.74 10.67
C ILE A 70 -24.01 -25.15 10.11
N THR A 71 -24.75 -25.49 9.05
CA THR A 71 -24.63 -26.75 8.31
C THR A 71 -24.49 -26.50 6.82
N PHE A 72 -23.67 -27.29 6.14
CA PHE A 72 -23.49 -27.27 4.68
C PHE A 72 -23.04 -28.66 4.21
N ASP A 73 -23.39 -29.01 2.96
CA ASP A 73 -23.06 -30.33 2.41
C ASP A 73 -21.68 -30.36 1.72
N ASN A 74 -21.26 -29.24 1.11
CA ASN A 74 -19.99 -29.15 0.40
C ASN A 74 -19.34 -27.77 0.55
N LEU A 75 -18.40 -27.65 1.49
CA LEU A 75 -17.59 -26.45 1.64
C LEU A 75 -16.42 -26.46 0.67
N SER A 76 -16.40 -25.51 -0.25
CA SER A 76 -15.35 -25.33 -1.26
C SER A 76 -14.78 -23.90 -1.25
N TYR A 77 -13.73 -23.67 -2.03
CA TYR A 77 -13.13 -22.34 -2.20
C TYR A 77 -12.69 -22.13 -3.65
N ASP A 78 -12.71 -20.87 -4.09
CA ASP A 78 -12.14 -20.43 -5.36
C ASP A 78 -10.85 -19.65 -5.07
N TRP A 79 -9.72 -20.21 -5.51
CA TRP A 79 -8.41 -19.60 -5.26
C TRP A 79 -8.21 -18.29 -6.02
N GLY A 80 -8.77 -18.17 -7.22
CA GLY A 80 -8.75 -16.95 -8.02
C GLY A 80 -9.50 -15.82 -7.31
N ALA A 81 -10.71 -16.11 -6.81
CA ALA A 81 -11.49 -15.15 -6.02
C ALA A 81 -10.80 -14.77 -4.69
N VAL A 82 -10.16 -15.73 -4.01
CA VAL A 82 -9.41 -15.50 -2.77
C VAL A 82 -8.24 -14.53 -2.99
N ILE A 83 -7.43 -14.77 -4.03
CA ILE A 83 -6.32 -13.88 -4.39
C ILE A 83 -6.85 -12.53 -4.87
N GLY A 84 -7.90 -12.53 -5.72
CA GLY A 84 -8.52 -11.32 -6.24
C GLY A 84 -8.99 -10.39 -5.12
N ARG A 85 -9.65 -10.93 -4.09
CA ARG A 85 -10.03 -10.16 -2.89
C ARG A 85 -8.82 -9.53 -2.20
N SER A 86 -7.72 -10.28 -2.04
CA SER A 86 -6.49 -9.76 -1.44
C SER A 86 -5.88 -8.60 -2.24
N ARG A 87 -5.93 -8.66 -3.58
CA ARG A 87 -5.46 -7.57 -4.45
C ARG A 87 -6.36 -6.35 -4.34
N ASN A 88 -7.67 -6.53 -4.44
CA ASN A 88 -8.65 -5.45 -4.31
C ASN A 88 -8.54 -4.68 -2.99
N VAL A 89 -8.29 -5.36 -1.87
CA VAL A 89 -8.05 -4.72 -0.57
C VAL A 89 -6.80 -3.84 -0.62
N SER A 90 -5.71 -4.33 -1.21
CA SER A 90 -4.46 -3.59 -1.36
C SER A 90 -4.66 -2.37 -2.28
N ASP A 91 -5.37 -2.55 -3.40
CA ASP A 91 -5.63 -1.49 -4.38
C ASP A 91 -6.44 -0.34 -3.81
N ARG A 92 -7.51 -0.66 -3.06
CA ARG A 92 -8.32 0.34 -2.38
C ARG A 92 -7.48 1.17 -1.41
N LEU A 93 -6.62 0.53 -0.63
CA LEU A 93 -5.80 1.22 0.36
C LEU A 93 -4.69 2.05 -0.29
N ALA A 94 -4.07 1.57 -1.37
CA ALA A 94 -3.09 2.33 -2.14
C ALA A 94 -3.71 3.62 -2.71
N GLY A 95 -4.91 3.52 -3.31
CA GLY A 95 -5.66 4.68 -3.78
C GLY A 95 -6.01 5.67 -2.64
N GLY A 96 -6.26 5.16 -1.43
CA GLY A 96 -6.41 5.96 -0.23
C GLY A 96 -5.15 6.77 0.12
N VAL A 97 -3.95 6.17 0.00
CA VAL A 97 -2.68 6.88 0.22
C VAL A 97 -2.48 7.97 -0.84
N GLU A 98 -2.74 7.68 -2.12
CA GLU A 98 -2.64 8.69 -3.19
C GLU A 98 -3.63 9.85 -2.99
N PHE A 99 -4.84 9.56 -2.52
CA PHE A 99 -5.79 10.59 -2.11
C PHE A 99 -5.24 11.46 -0.97
N LEU A 100 -4.61 10.84 0.05
CA LEU A 100 -4.01 11.56 1.15
C LEU A 100 -2.82 12.43 0.72
N PHE A 101 -2.02 11.99 -0.26
CA PHE A 101 -0.97 12.86 -0.84
C PHE A 101 -1.58 14.12 -1.44
N LYS A 102 -2.62 13.99 -2.29
CA LYS A 102 -3.31 15.13 -2.89
C LYS A 102 -3.90 16.07 -1.83
N LYS A 103 -4.57 15.51 -0.82
CA LYS A 103 -5.17 16.27 0.28
C LYS A 103 -4.13 17.10 1.06
N ASN A 104 -2.93 16.56 1.24
CA ASN A 104 -1.86 17.20 2.01
C ASN A 104 -0.82 17.90 1.12
N LYS A 105 -1.14 18.13 -0.17
CA LYS A 105 -0.27 18.85 -1.13
C LYS A 105 1.14 18.25 -1.24
N VAL A 106 1.24 16.93 -1.14
CA VAL A 106 2.48 16.19 -1.39
C VAL A 106 2.56 15.90 -2.89
N ASP A 107 3.65 16.33 -3.51
CA ASP A 107 3.94 15.99 -4.90
C ASP A 107 4.37 14.52 -4.96
N TYR A 108 3.48 13.66 -5.48
CA TYR A 108 3.75 12.25 -5.65
C TYR A 108 4.41 11.99 -7.01
N VAL A 109 5.70 11.69 -7.00
CA VAL A 109 6.52 11.52 -8.21
C VAL A 109 6.82 10.03 -8.40
N LYS A 110 6.42 9.49 -9.54
CA LYS A 110 6.70 8.09 -9.89
C LYS A 110 8.06 7.97 -10.54
N GLY A 111 8.99 7.28 -9.90
CA GLY A 111 10.35 7.11 -10.42
C GLY A 111 11.35 6.59 -9.39
N TYR A 112 12.58 6.39 -9.85
CA TYR A 112 13.72 6.03 -9.01
C TYR A 112 14.40 7.28 -8.50
N GLY A 113 14.30 7.54 -7.19
CA GLY A 113 15.02 8.62 -6.53
C GLY A 113 16.43 8.20 -6.11
N SER A 114 17.44 8.99 -6.45
CA SER A 114 18.84 8.81 -6.03
C SER A 114 19.36 10.11 -5.41
N VAL A 115 19.98 10.01 -4.22
CA VAL A 115 20.65 11.16 -3.59
C VAL A 115 21.96 11.41 -4.31
N VAL A 116 22.09 12.57 -4.95
CA VAL A 116 23.30 12.96 -5.71
C VAL A 116 24.29 13.67 -4.81
N ASP A 117 23.79 14.56 -3.96
CA ASP A 117 24.56 15.28 -2.96
C ASP A 117 23.66 15.68 -1.77
N SER A 118 24.17 16.54 -0.86
CA SER A 118 23.47 16.98 0.35
C SER A 118 22.15 17.72 0.11
N THR A 119 21.92 18.22 -1.11
CA THR A 119 20.77 19.08 -1.45
C THR A 119 20.04 18.67 -2.72
N HIS A 120 20.56 17.70 -3.49
CA HIS A 120 19.99 17.27 -4.76
C HIS A 120 19.59 15.80 -4.75
N VAL A 121 18.38 15.55 -5.24
CA VAL A 121 17.85 14.22 -5.55
C VAL A 121 17.55 14.17 -7.04
N GLU A 122 18.14 13.19 -7.72
CA GLU A 122 17.81 12.85 -9.10
C GLU A 122 16.62 11.88 -9.10
N VAL A 123 15.65 12.11 -9.98
CA VAL A 123 14.52 11.19 -10.19
C VAL A 123 14.52 10.74 -11.64
N LYS A 124 14.71 9.44 -11.86
CA LYS A 124 14.56 8.82 -13.19
C LYS A 124 13.19 8.21 -13.31
N ALA A 125 12.48 8.51 -14.39
CA ALA A 125 11.25 7.85 -14.70
C ALA A 125 11.49 6.35 -14.90
N ARG A 126 10.45 5.55 -14.71
CA ARG A 126 10.56 4.09 -14.75
C ARG A 126 10.89 3.56 -16.16
N ASP A 127 10.66 4.36 -17.20
CA ASP A 127 11.04 4.09 -18.59
C ASP A 127 12.46 4.55 -18.94
N GLY A 128 13.19 5.14 -17.99
CA GLY A 128 14.56 5.62 -18.16
C GLY A 128 14.69 7.06 -18.65
N SER A 129 13.58 7.80 -18.78
CA SER A 129 13.58 9.26 -19.05
C SER A 129 13.82 10.12 -17.80
#